data_AF-A0A5J5ATP5-F1
#
_entry.id   AF-A0A5J5ATP5-F1
#
_cell.length_a   1.000
_cell.length_b   1.000
_cell.length_c   1.000
_cell.angle_alpha   90.00
_cell.angle_beta   90.00
_cell.angle_gamma   90.00
#
_symmetry.space_group_name_H-M   'P 1'
#
loop_
_entity.id
_entity.type
_entity.pdbx_description
1 polymer ?
#
loop_
_entity_poly.entity_id
_entity_poly.type
_entity_poly.pdbx_seq_one_letter_code
_entity_poly.pdbx_strand_id
1 'polypeptide(L)'
;MMEGSPSYMKKAGVPEDSDLIDLLFSWSLEDIKNDHLYQVEKIPESFQSVQHYLNSFVSPLLEETRAELWSSIKDISRKPFATVISINESKPYGRRYYDVKVDYLRNRYGDDDDKEEEAYRALPGDIIVLKEPLSDLQGGGRAWVLGNITEISGNIAGGNHFKVKTSNDLGVGVEAKHGMHKSLHIVFLMNITSTKRTWKALHMPRNLEGYQQSFVHPLCACG
;
A
#
# COMPACT_ATOMS: atom_id res chain seq x y z
N MET A 1 8.82 -6.54 -46.66
CA MET A 1 9.21 -7.15 -45.37
C MET A 1 9.32 -6.00 -44.38
N MET A 2 8.38 -5.90 -43.44
CA MET A 2 8.39 -4.85 -42.42
C MET A 2 9.00 -5.45 -41.16
N GLU A 3 10.16 -4.95 -40.75
CA GLU A 3 10.70 -5.19 -39.42
C GLU A 3 9.93 -4.31 -38.42
N GLY A 4 9.30 -4.95 -37.44
CA GLY A 4 8.64 -4.27 -36.33
C GLY A 4 9.67 -3.84 -35.29
N SER A 5 9.76 -2.54 -35.05
CA SER A 5 10.59 -1.97 -33.99
C SER A 5 10.02 -2.33 -32.60
N PRO A 6 10.87 -2.63 -31.59
CA PRO A 6 10.40 -2.89 -30.23
C PRO A 6 9.82 -1.63 -29.59
N SER A 7 8.60 -1.77 -29.08
CA SER A 7 7.94 -0.80 -28.20
C SER A 7 8.81 -0.56 -26.96
N TYR A 8 9.38 0.64 -26.86
CA TYR A 8 10.14 1.07 -25.70
C TYR A 8 9.19 1.23 -24.51
N MET A 9 9.30 0.33 -23.52
CA MET A 9 8.60 0.48 -22.26
C MET A 9 9.09 1.75 -21.56
N LYS A 10 8.17 2.68 -21.32
CA LYS A 10 8.43 3.96 -20.67
C LYS A 10 8.81 3.68 -19.22
N LYS A 11 10.03 4.07 -18.82
CA LYS A 11 10.50 4.01 -17.42
C LYS A 11 9.58 4.85 -16.54
N ALA A 12 8.93 4.25 -15.55
CA ALA A 12 8.31 5.02 -14.48
C ALA A 12 9.44 5.49 -13.54
N GLY A 13 9.92 6.71 -13.76
CA GLY A 13 10.81 7.37 -12.79
C GLY A 13 10.02 7.69 -11.52
N VAL A 14 10.55 7.31 -10.36
CA VAL A 14 9.93 7.64 -9.07
C VAL A 14 10.29 9.09 -8.74
N PRO A 15 9.31 9.99 -8.50
CA PRO A 15 9.60 11.37 -8.11
C PRO A 15 10.31 11.41 -6.75
N GLU A 16 11.40 12.20 -6.64
CA GLU A 16 12.28 12.27 -5.46
C GLU A 16 11.56 12.65 -4.15
N ASP A 17 10.38 13.29 -4.23
CA ASP A 17 9.58 13.75 -3.08
C ASP A 17 8.24 12.99 -2.90
N SER A 18 8.04 11.86 -3.59
CA SER A 18 6.74 11.16 -3.52
C SER A 18 6.55 10.46 -2.16
N ASP A 19 5.44 10.77 -1.47
CA ASP A 19 4.96 9.96 -0.34
C ASP A 19 4.68 8.54 -0.87
N LEU A 20 5.25 7.52 -0.21
CA LEU A 20 5.08 6.11 -0.61
C LEU A 20 3.60 5.74 -0.79
N ILE A 21 2.71 6.31 0.02
CA ILE A 21 1.26 6.07 -0.11
C ILE A 21 0.71 6.65 -1.42
N ASP A 22 1.13 7.85 -1.81
CA ASP A 22 0.68 8.46 -3.06
C ASP A 22 1.24 7.70 -4.28
N LEU A 23 2.47 7.19 -4.20
CA LEU A 23 3.03 6.31 -5.21
C LEU A 23 2.24 4.99 -5.31
N LEU A 24 1.97 4.33 -4.18
CA LEU A 24 1.17 3.10 -4.14
C LEU A 24 -0.23 3.31 -4.71
N PHE A 25 -0.86 4.45 -4.39
CA PHE A 25 -2.18 4.83 -4.91
C PHE A 25 -2.19 5.22 -6.39
N SER A 26 -1.03 5.48 -6.98
CA SER A 26 -0.91 5.76 -8.42
C SER A 26 -0.90 4.50 -9.28
N TRP A 27 -0.63 3.32 -8.70
CA TRP A 27 -0.60 2.07 -9.43
C TRP A 27 -1.99 1.62 -9.88
N SER A 28 -2.11 1.28 -11.15
CA SER A 28 -3.26 0.54 -11.67
C SER A 28 -3.22 -0.93 -11.21
N LEU A 29 -4.31 -1.67 -11.45
CA LEU A 29 -4.31 -3.10 -11.18
C LEU A 29 -3.30 -3.82 -12.10
N GLU A 30 -3.16 -3.37 -13.34
CA GLU A 30 -2.17 -3.87 -14.28
C GLU A 30 -0.74 -3.63 -13.78
N ASP A 31 -0.46 -2.46 -13.21
CA ASP A 31 0.83 -2.16 -12.59
C ASP A 31 1.11 -3.08 -11.41
N ILE A 32 0.12 -3.27 -10.52
CA ILE A 32 0.25 -4.16 -9.35
C ILE A 32 0.52 -5.61 -9.80
N LYS A 33 -0.10 -6.07 -10.89
CA LYS A 33 0.10 -7.42 -11.46
C LYS A 33 1.44 -7.57 -12.18
N ASN A 34 2.08 -6.48 -12.58
CA ASN A 34 3.27 -6.51 -13.42
C ASN A 34 4.53 -6.76 -12.59
N ASP A 35 5.04 -8.00 -12.65
CA ASP A 35 6.31 -8.40 -12.00
C ASP A 35 7.56 -7.72 -12.58
N HIS A 36 7.39 -6.85 -13.58
CA HIS A 36 8.45 -6.05 -14.19
C HIS A 36 8.18 -4.55 -14.08
N LEU A 37 7.26 -4.13 -13.20
CA LEU A 37 7.00 -2.71 -12.94
C LEU A 37 8.28 -1.99 -12.48
N TYR A 38 9.04 -2.63 -11.60
CA TYR A 38 10.32 -2.14 -11.11
C TYR A 38 11.44 -3.10 -11.50
N GLN A 39 12.51 -2.57 -12.11
CA GLN A 39 13.70 -3.35 -12.40
C GLN A 39 14.54 -3.45 -11.13
N VAL A 40 14.70 -4.68 -10.63
CA VAL A 40 15.55 -5.00 -9.49
C VAL A 40 16.89 -5.51 -10.00
N GLU A 41 17.90 -4.67 -9.93
CA GLU A 41 19.28 -5.05 -10.24
C GLU A 41 19.96 -5.71 -9.04
N LYS A 42 21.03 -6.49 -9.28
CA LYS A 42 21.84 -7.04 -8.20
C LYS A 42 22.42 -5.87 -7.40
N ILE A 43 22.20 -5.87 -6.07
CA ILE A 43 22.79 -4.87 -5.18
C ILE A 43 24.32 -4.95 -5.31
N PRO A 44 24.99 -3.83 -5.64
CA PRO A 44 26.44 -3.78 -5.75
C PRO A 44 27.15 -4.17 -4.45
N GLU A 45 28.33 -4.78 -4.57
CA GLU A 45 29.18 -5.10 -3.41
C GLU A 45 29.91 -3.87 -2.85
N SER A 46 29.99 -2.79 -3.62
CA SER A 46 30.55 -1.50 -3.19
C SER A 46 29.77 -0.33 -3.81
N PHE A 47 29.82 0.83 -3.14
CA PHE A 47 29.02 1.99 -3.52
C PHE A 47 29.90 3.23 -3.67
N GLN A 48 29.65 4.00 -4.74
CA GLN A 48 30.42 5.21 -5.05
C GLN A 48 30.09 6.38 -4.11
N SER A 49 28.93 6.33 -3.44
CA SER A 49 28.48 7.33 -2.47
C SER A 49 27.38 6.75 -1.58
N VAL A 50 27.07 7.45 -0.48
CA VAL A 50 25.89 7.11 0.35
C VAL A 50 24.60 7.20 -0.47
N GLN A 51 24.50 8.17 -1.39
CA GLN A 51 23.32 8.28 -2.25
C GLN A 51 23.20 7.08 -3.21
N HIS A 52 24.32 6.61 -3.77
CA HIS A 52 24.34 5.40 -4.58
C HIS A 52 23.90 4.18 -3.77
N TYR A 53 24.34 4.07 -2.51
CA TYR A 53 23.86 3.05 -1.58
C TYR A 53 22.34 3.14 -1.36
N LEU A 54 21.81 4.29 -0.94
CA LEU A 54 20.38 4.43 -0.61
C LEU A 54 19.50 4.20 -1.83
N ASN A 55 19.89 4.74 -2.99
CA ASN A 55 19.15 4.57 -4.24
C ASN A 55 19.09 3.09 -4.70
N SER A 56 20.11 2.28 -4.37
CA SER A 56 20.12 0.86 -4.75
C SER A 56 19.00 0.04 -4.07
N PHE A 57 18.42 0.52 -2.96
CA PHE A 57 17.34 -0.15 -2.25
C PHE A 57 15.94 0.36 -2.61
N VAL A 58 15.83 1.45 -3.38
CA VAL A 58 14.52 2.03 -3.75
C VAL A 58 13.71 1.06 -4.61
N SER A 59 14.27 0.57 -5.71
CA SER A 59 13.56 -0.39 -6.59
C SER A 59 13.24 -1.72 -5.89
N PRO A 60 14.17 -2.36 -5.14
CA PRO A 60 13.84 -3.53 -4.32
C PRO A 60 12.66 -3.32 -3.38
N LEU A 61 12.63 -2.19 -2.63
CA LEU A 61 11.57 -1.90 -1.68
C LEU A 61 10.21 -1.73 -2.38
N LEU A 62 10.18 -1.05 -3.52
CA LEU A 62 8.95 -0.86 -4.30
C LEU A 62 8.45 -2.18 -4.89
N GLU A 63 9.35 -3.00 -5.40
CA GLU A 63 9.02 -4.32 -5.94
C GLU A 63 8.49 -5.27 -4.86
N GLU A 64 9.13 -5.29 -3.68
CA GLU A 64 8.66 -6.04 -2.51
C GLU A 64 7.25 -5.60 -2.11
N THR A 65 7.02 -4.28 -2.03
CA THR A 65 5.71 -3.71 -1.68
C THR A 65 4.63 -4.07 -2.69
N ARG A 66 4.95 -3.99 -3.99
CA ARG A 66 4.05 -4.36 -5.08
C ARG A 66 3.70 -5.85 -5.00
N ALA A 67 4.69 -6.71 -4.82
CA ALA A 67 4.51 -8.16 -4.73
C ALA A 67 3.67 -8.57 -3.51
N GLU A 68 3.89 -7.95 -2.35
CA GLU A 68 3.07 -8.16 -1.14
C GLU A 68 1.61 -7.75 -1.38
N LEU A 69 1.39 -6.56 -1.96
CA LEU A 69 0.06 -6.07 -2.28
C LEU A 69 -0.66 -7.00 -3.25
N TRP A 70 0.03 -7.44 -4.32
CA TRP A 70 -0.54 -8.38 -5.27
C TRP A 70 -0.87 -9.73 -4.65
N SER A 71 0.02 -10.25 -3.79
CA SER A 71 -0.22 -11.47 -3.02
C SER A 71 -1.48 -11.34 -2.18
N SER A 72 -1.64 -10.22 -1.47
CA SER A 72 -2.82 -9.95 -0.67
C SER A 72 -4.11 -9.82 -1.49
N ILE A 73 -4.02 -9.24 -2.70
CA ILE A 73 -5.18 -9.10 -3.60
C ILE A 73 -5.59 -10.47 -4.16
N LYS A 74 -4.63 -11.33 -4.54
CA LYS A 74 -4.92 -12.71 -4.96
C LYS A 74 -5.66 -13.49 -3.89
N ASP A 75 -5.31 -13.24 -2.63
CA ASP A 75 -5.93 -13.89 -1.48
C ASP A 75 -7.03 -13.06 -0.80
N ILE A 76 -7.62 -12.08 -1.50
CA ILE A 76 -8.59 -11.15 -0.89
C ILE A 76 -9.81 -11.87 -0.28
N SER A 77 -10.17 -13.04 -0.82
CA SER A 77 -11.28 -13.83 -0.31
C SER A 77 -11.03 -14.39 1.10
N ARG A 78 -9.78 -14.48 1.56
CA ARG A 78 -9.44 -14.96 2.91
C ARG A 78 -9.09 -13.83 3.86
N LYS A 79 -9.04 -12.59 3.37
CA LYS A 79 -8.65 -11.43 4.16
C LYS A 79 -9.74 -10.99 5.15
N PRO A 80 -9.36 -10.41 6.30
CA PRO A 80 -10.29 -9.79 7.22
C PRO A 80 -11.13 -8.72 6.53
N PHE A 81 -12.41 -8.62 6.88
CA PHE A 81 -13.32 -7.65 6.28
C PHE A 81 -14.41 -7.19 7.24
N ALA A 82 -15.02 -6.05 6.94
CA ALA A 82 -16.17 -5.54 7.67
C ALA A 82 -17.17 -4.86 6.72
N THR A 83 -18.42 -4.73 7.14
CA THR A 83 -19.43 -4.01 6.37
C THR A 83 -19.41 -2.54 6.79
N VAL A 84 -19.38 -1.65 5.81
CA VAL A 84 -19.38 -0.21 6.04
C VAL A 84 -20.78 0.23 6.46
N ILE A 85 -20.90 0.80 7.65
CA ILE A 85 -22.12 1.41 8.18
C ILE A 85 -22.29 2.82 7.63
N SER A 86 -21.21 3.61 7.66
CA SER A 86 -21.23 4.97 7.15
C SER A 86 -19.84 5.38 6.68
N ILE A 87 -19.80 6.26 5.70
CA ILE A 87 -18.57 6.84 5.18
C ILE A 87 -18.89 8.28 4.84
N ASN A 88 -18.12 9.23 5.35
CA ASN A 88 -18.33 10.67 5.14
C ASN A 88 -16.99 11.34 4.88
N GLU A 89 -16.96 12.42 4.10
CA GLU A 89 -15.73 13.20 3.92
C GLU A 89 -15.22 13.77 5.25
N SER A 90 -13.94 13.58 5.53
CA SER A 90 -13.30 14.01 6.77
C SER A 90 -12.81 15.45 6.64
N LYS A 91 -13.56 16.38 7.21
CA LYS A 91 -13.19 17.81 7.27
C LYS A 91 -12.17 18.04 8.41
N PRO A 92 -11.14 18.90 8.24
CA PRO A 92 -10.87 19.79 7.11
C PRO A 92 -9.91 19.21 6.05
N TYR A 93 -9.54 17.93 6.14
CA TYR A 93 -8.41 17.33 5.38
C TYR A 93 -8.58 17.31 3.84
N GLY A 94 -9.77 17.64 3.33
CA GLY A 94 -10.03 17.83 1.90
C GLY A 94 -10.47 16.55 1.18
N ARG A 95 -10.52 16.63 -0.16
CA ARG A 95 -10.96 15.53 -1.03
C ARG A 95 -10.04 14.30 -0.85
N ARG A 96 -10.62 13.10 -0.81
CA ARG A 96 -9.98 11.78 -0.57
C ARG A 96 -9.72 11.35 0.89
N TYR A 97 -10.10 12.15 1.88
CA TYR A 97 -10.09 11.70 3.28
C TYR A 97 -11.51 11.44 3.76
N TYR A 98 -11.74 10.29 4.38
CA TYR A 98 -13.06 9.88 4.83
C TYR A 98 -13.04 9.31 6.25
N ASP A 99 -14.09 9.63 7.00
CA ASP A 99 -14.42 9.00 8.28
C ASP A 99 -15.35 7.81 7.99
N VAL A 100 -14.83 6.61 8.20
CA VAL A 100 -15.47 5.32 7.86
C VAL A 100 -15.82 4.57 9.14
N LYS A 101 -17.11 4.33 9.35
CA LYS A 101 -17.63 3.48 10.43
C LYS A 101 -18.00 2.13 9.87
N VAL A 102 -17.59 1.09 10.57
CA VAL A 102 -17.90 -0.30 10.23
C VAL A 102 -18.67 -0.98 11.35
N ASP A 103 -19.26 -2.14 11.05
CA ASP A 103 -19.93 -2.98 12.02
C ASP A 103 -18.94 -3.68 12.96
N TYR A 104 -18.54 -4.90 12.63
CA TYR A 104 -17.56 -5.68 13.36
C TYR A 104 -16.63 -6.36 12.36
N LEU A 105 -15.39 -6.49 12.78
CA LEU A 105 -14.35 -7.09 11.96
C LEU A 105 -14.52 -8.61 11.93
N ARG A 106 -14.61 -9.17 10.74
CA ARG A 106 -14.77 -10.60 10.49
C ARG A 106 -13.45 -11.16 10.00
N ASN A 107 -12.96 -12.19 10.69
CA ASN A 107 -11.97 -13.11 10.13
C ASN A 107 -12.72 -14.22 9.41
N ARG A 108 -12.29 -14.56 8.18
CA ARG A 108 -12.95 -15.61 7.39
C ARG A 108 -12.42 -17.02 7.72
N TYR A 109 -11.33 -17.10 8.49
CA TYR A 109 -10.88 -18.31 9.18
C TYR A 109 -11.27 -18.19 10.65
N GLY A 110 -12.06 -19.16 11.12
CA GLY A 110 -12.62 -19.25 12.47
C GLY A 110 -13.62 -20.40 12.63
N ASP A 111 -13.52 -21.44 11.79
CA ASP A 111 -14.41 -22.62 11.82
C ASP A 111 -13.87 -23.75 12.74
N ASP A 112 -12.77 -23.54 13.46
CA ASP A 112 -12.30 -24.47 14.50
C ASP A 112 -12.62 -23.89 15.89
N ASP A 113 -13.59 -24.53 16.56
CA ASP A 113 -14.25 -24.17 17.83
C ASP A 113 -13.32 -24.09 19.07
N ASP A 114 -11.98 -24.15 18.91
CA ASP A 114 -11.04 -24.36 20.01
C ASP A 114 -9.79 -23.46 20.01
N LYS A 115 -9.74 -22.44 19.14
CA LYS A 115 -8.71 -21.40 19.25
C LYS A 115 -9.36 -20.04 19.17
N GLU A 116 -9.25 -19.27 20.25
CA GLU A 116 -9.25 -17.80 20.18
C GLU A 116 -8.07 -17.38 19.28
N GLU A 117 -8.18 -17.62 17.97
CA GLU A 117 -7.33 -17.00 16.98
C GLU A 117 -7.56 -15.50 17.15
N GLU A 118 -6.53 -14.80 17.63
CA GLU A 118 -6.61 -13.37 17.91
C GLU A 118 -7.29 -12.68 16.73
N ALA A 119 -8.52 -12.21 16.96
CA ALA A 119 -9.29 -11.53 15.95
C ALA A 119 -8.41 -10.43 15.35
N TYR A 120 -8.38 -10.32 14.02
CA TYR A 120 -7.53 -9.33 13.37
C TYR A 120 -7.80 -7.96 14.01
N ARG A 121 -6.76 -7.15 14.17
CA ARG A 121 -6.88 -5.80 14.72
C ARG A 121 -6.41 -4.81 13.67
N ALA A 122 -7.31 -3.92 13.27
CA ALA A 122 -6.96 -2.82 12.39
C ALA A 122 -5.88 -1.94 13.04
N LEU A 123 -4.92 -1.49 12.22
CA LEU A 123 -3.82 -0.63 12.64
C LEU A 123 -3.68 0.59 11.71
N PRO A 124 -3.22 1.75 12.22
CA PRO A 124 -2.73 2.80 11.34
C PRO A 124 -1.65 2.23 10.41
N GLY A 125 -1.69 2.63 9.14
CA GLY A 125 -0.84 2.05 8.10
C GLY A 125 -1.47 0.88 7.34
N ASP A 126 -2.61 0.34 7.77
CA ASP A 126 -3.31 -0.68 7.00
C ASP A 126 -3.71 -0.13 5.63
N ILE A 127 -3.37 -0.89 4.59
CA ILE A 127 -3.88 -0.73 3.23
C ILE A 127 -5.13 -1.57 3.11
N ILE A 128 -6.20 -0.93 2.65
CA ILE A 128 -7.53 -1.52 2.54
C ILE A 128 -8.06 -1.38 1.12
N VAL A 129 -9.07 -2.19 0.81
CA VAL A 129 -9.92 -2.02 -0.36
C VAL A 129 -11.35 -1.75 0.09
N LEU A 130 -11.94 -0.68 -0.44
CA LEU A 130 -13.38 -0.45 -0.42
C LEU A 130 -13.98 -1.02 -1.70
N LYS A 131 -14.94 -1.93 -1.58
CA LYS A 131 -15.60 -2.59 -2.73
C LYS A 131 -17.06 -2.92 -2.44
N GLU A 132 -17.87 -3.10 -3.48
CA GLU A 132 -19.18 -3.75 -3.32
C GLU A 132 -18.98 -5.26 -3.07
N PRO A 133 -19.87 -5.97 -2.33
CA PRO A 133 -19.60 -7.32 -1.82
C PRO A 133 -19.43 -8.35 -2.93
N LEU A 134 -20.20 -8.19 -4.00
CA LEU A 134 -20.25 -9.08 -5.16
C LEU A 134 -19.36 -8.62 -6.32
N SER A 135 -18.71 -7.45 -6.20
CA SER A 135 -17.79 -6.98 -7.24
C SER A 135 -16.51 -7.78 -7.20
N ASP A 136 -16.10 -8.29 -8.35
CA ASP A 136 -14.75 -8.77 -8.55
C ASP A 136 -13.79 -7.57 -8.64
N LEU A 137 -12.54 -7.78 -8.20
CA LEU A 137 -11.51 -6.75 -8.41
C LEU A 137 -11.07 -6.66 -9.87
N GLN A 138 -11.45 -7.65 -10.69
CA GLN A 138 -11.03 -7.79 -12.08
C GLN A 138 -12.00 -7.12 -13.08
N GLY A 139 -13.22 -6.76 -12.65
CA GLY A 139 -14.18 -6.06 -13.48
C GLY A 139 -13.71 -4.63 -13.78
N GLY A 140 -13.60 -4.29 -15.07
CA GLY A 140 -13.27 -2.93 -15.50
C GLY A 140 -14.33 -1.92 -15.05
N GLY A 141 -13.95 -0.95 -14.23
CA GLY A 141 -14.82 0.11 -13.72
C GLY A 141 -14.48 0.54 -12.28
N ARG A 142 -15.27 1.48 -11.73
CA ARG A 142 -15.17 2.01 -10.35
C ARG A 142 -15.65 0.97 -9.29
N ALA A 143 -15.27 -0.30 -9.47
CA ALA A 143 -15.73 -1.44 -8.68
C ALA A 143 -15.08 -1.52 -7.29
N TRP A 144 -13.93 -0.86 -7.12
CA TRP A 144 -13.19 -0.82 -5.87
C TRP A 144 -12.24 0.38 -5.81
N VAL A 145 -11.81 0.75 -4.60
CA VAL A 145 -10.88 1.86 -4.32
C VAL A 145 -9.90 1.45 -3.22
N LEU A 146 -8.61 1.76 -3.40
CA LEU A 146 -7.60 1.59 -2.34
C LEU A 146 -7.75 2.68 -1.29
N GLY A 147 -7.51 2.30 -0.04
CA GLY A 147 -7.40 3.22 1.07
C GLY A 147 -6.24 2.90 1.99
N ASN A 148 -5.86 3.88 2.79
CA ASN A 148 -4.89 3.75 3.86
C ASN A 148 -5.53 4.28 5.14
N ILE A 149 -5.55 3.45 6.18
CA ILE A 149 -6.00 3.86 7.50
C ILE A 149 -4.92 4.75 8.12
N THR A 150 -5.26 6.00 8.40
CA THR A 150 -4.35 6.96 9.03
C THR A 150 -4.56 7.03 10.52
N GLU A 151 -5.81 6.86 10.97
CA GLU A 151 -6.21 6.94 12.38
C GLU A 151 -7.32 5.94 12.68
N ILE A 152 -7.37 5.48 13.92
CA ILE A 152 -8.37 4.54 14.42
C ILE A 152 -8.96 5.09 15.71
N SER A 153 -10.28 5.03 15.83
CA SER A 153 -11.02 5.37 17.04
C SER A 153 -12.21 4.42 17.22
N GLY A 154 -12.91 4.56 18.35
CA GLY A 154 -14.12 3.81 18.66
C GLY A 154 -14.01 2.97 19.91
N ASN A 155 -15.16 2.43 20.34
CA ASN A 155 -15.35 1.83 21.66
C ASN A 155 -15.25 0.29 21.66
N ILE A 156 -14.94 -0.32 20.51
CA ILE A 156 -14.82 -1.78 20.35
C ILE A 156 -13.33 -2.14 20.30
N ALA A 157 -12.96 -3.32 20.83
CA ALA A 157 -11.62 -3.86 20.69
C ALA A 157 -11.22 -3.90 19.20
N GLY A 158 -10.15 -3.18 18.85
CA GLY A 158 -9.67 -3.03 17.47
C GLY A 158 -10.19 -1.81 16.70
N GLY A 159 -11.12 -1.04 17.28
CA GLY A 159 -11.68 0.17 16.68
C GLY A 159 -12.66 -0.13 15.54
N ASN A 160 -13.79 0.58 15.52
CA ASN A 160 -14.80 0.45 14.44
C ASN A 160 -14.97 1.75 13.65
N HIS A 161 -14.13 2.75 13.92
CA HIS A 161 -14.14 4.03 13.24
C HIS A 161 -12.73 4.35 12.74
N PHE A 162 -12.60 4.56 11.44
CA PHE A 162 -11.33 4.73 10.76
C PHE A 162 -11.31 6.06 10.00
N LYS A 163 -10.21 6.79 10.09
CA LYS A 163 -9.89 7.84 9.13
C LYS A 163 -9.11 7.20 7.98
N VAL A 164 -9.61 7.35 6.76
CA VAL A 164 -9.08 6.67 5.57
C VAL A 164 -8.71 7.68 4.50
N LYS A 165 -7.46 7.66 4.04
CA LYS A 165 -7.02 8.34 2.81
C LYS A 165 -7.24 7.39 1.64
N THR A 166 -7.97 7.78 0.60
CA THR A 166 -8.24 6.93 -0.58
C THR A 166 -7.36 7.31 -1.78
N SER A 167 -7.18 6.37 -2.71
CA SER A 167 -6.43 6.64 -3.95
C SER A 167 -7.11 7.67 -4.84
N ASN A 168 -8.43 7.55 -4.97
CA ASN A 168 -9.28 8.43 -5.76
C ASN A 168 -10.42 9.03 -4.92
N ASP A 169 -10.95 10.15 -5.39
CA ASP A 169 -12.15 10.76 -4.82
C ASP A 169 -13.36 9.84 -5.06
N LEU A 170 -14.06 9.49 -3.98
CA LEU A 170 -15.28 8.68 -4.04
C LEU A 170 -16.44 9.47 -4.69
N GLY A 171 -16.36 10.80 -4.72
CA GLY A 171 -17.34 11.71 -5.29
C GLY A 171 -18.37 12.22 -4.27
N VAL A 172 -18.91 13.40 -4.54
CA VAL A 172 -19.97 14.06 -3.76
C VAL A 172 -21.25 13.23 -3.89
N GLY A 173 -21.58 12.46 -2.86
CA GLY A 173 -22.71 11.52 -2.91
C GLY A 173 -22.60 10.38 -1.90
N VAL A 174 -21.43 10.22 -1.26
CA VAL A 174 -21.29 9.40 -0.06
C VAL A 174 -21.76 10.17 1.18
N GLU A 175 -22.91 10.83 1.09
CA GLU A 175 -23.71 11.12 2.29
C GLU A 175 -24.58 9.88 2.46
N ALA A 176 -24.26 9.04 3.44
CA ALA A 176 -25.13 7.96 3.86
C ALA A 176 -26.41 8.56 4.48
N LYS A 177 -27.31 9.08 3.63
CA LYS A 177 -28.71 9.26 4.01
C LYS A 177 -29.26 7.87 4.26
N HIS A 178 -29.86 7.73 5.44
CA HIS A 178 -30.37 6.48 5.98
C HIS A 178 -31.14 5.69 4.90
N GLY A 179 -30.66 4.49 4.59
CA GLY A 179 -31.55 3.41 4.15
C GLY A 179 -31.44 2.88 2.72
N MET A 180 -30.54 3.34 1.84
CA MET A 180 -30.64 2.88 0.43
C MET A 180 -29.35 2.67 -0.41
N HIS A 181 -28.14 2.67 0.17
CA HIS A 181 -26.93 2.45 -0.64
C HIS A 181 -26.32 1.06 -0.44
N LYS A 182 -25.91 0.47 -1.57
CA LYS A 182 -25.21 -0.80 -1.72
C LYS A 182 -24.19 -1.01 -0.59
N SER A 183 -24.32 -2.10 0.14
CA SER A 183 -23.46 -2.43 1.29
C SER A 183 -21.99 -2.50 0.87
N LEU A 184 -21.20 -1.45 1.09
CA LEU A 184 -19.76 -1.52 0.81
C LEU A 184 -19.08 -2.40 1.86
N HIS A 185 -18.07 -3.15 1.43
CA HIS A 185 -17.16 -3.86 2.31
C HIS A 185 -15.80 -3.17 2.31
N ILE A 186 -15.21 -3.08 3.50
CA ILE A 186 -13.79 -2.80 3.67
C ILE A 186 -13.07 -4.13 3.85
N VAL A 187 -11.98 -4.33 3.12
CA VAL A 187 -11.13 -5.54 3.20
C VAL A 187 -9.70 -5.12 3.50
N PHE A 188 -9.07 -5.75 4.47
CA PHE A 188 -7.73 -5.39 4.96
C PHE A 188 -6.67 -6.21 4.24
N LEU A 189 -5.75 -5.55 3.54
CA LEU A 189 -4.79 -6.22 2.68
C LEU A 189 -3.45 -6.48 3.38
N MET A 190 -2.78 -5.41 3.79
CA MET A 190 -1.43 -5.43 4.37
C MET A 190 -1.20 -4.17 5.22
N ASN A 191 -0.16 -4.16 6.06
CA ASN A 191 0.22 -2.97 6.82
C ASN A 191 1.53 -2.37 6.27
N ILE A 192 1.47 -1.14 5.78
CA ILE A 192 2.60 -0.49 5.10
C ILE A 192 3.58 0.22 6.06
N THR A 193 3.38 0.13 7.38
CA THR A 193 4.13 0.94 8.35
C THR A 193 5.63 0.72 8.29
N SER A 194 6.06 -0.55 8.24
CA SER A 194 7.49 -0.90 8.15
C SER A 194 8.09 -0.38 6.86
N THR A 195 7.43 -0.61 5.72
CA THR A 195 7.85 -0.10 4.41
C THR A 195 7.94 1.42 4.39
N LYS A 196 6.98 2.14 4.99
CA LYS A 196 7.03 3.61 5.13
C LYS A 196 8.23 4.08 5.95
N ARG A 197 8.61 3.35 7.01
CA ARG A 197 9.80 3.69 7.80
C ARG A 197 11.06 3.52 6.96
N THR A 198 11.18 2.41 6.22
CA THR A 198 12.30 2.18 5.31
C THR A 198 12.36 3.23 4.21
N TRP A 199 11.23 3.53 3.56
CA TRP A 199 11.12 4.59 2.53
C TRP A 199 11.65 5.93 3.02
N LYS A 200 11.23 6.35 4.22
CA LYS A 200 11.73 7.58 4.84
C LYS A 200 13.23 7.52 5.13
N ALA A 201 13.75 6.37 5.58
CA ALA A 201 15.17 6.21 5.83
C ALA A 201 16.03 6.30 4.56
N LEU A 202 15.50 5.84 3.42
CA LEU A 202 16.16 5.95 2.12
C LEU A 202 16.20 7.39 1.58
N HIS A 203 15.19 8.22 1.91
CA HIS A 203 15.03 9.58 1.40
C HIS A 203 15.33 10.68 2.44
N MET A 204 15.84 10.32 3.62
CA MET A 204 16.22 11.31 4.62
C MET A 204 17.45 12.10 4.14
N PRO A 205 17.39 13.44 4.02
CA PRO A 205 18.57 14.25 3.74
C PRO A 205 19.52 14.09 4.92
N ARG A 206 20.64 13.41 4.71
CA ARG A 206 21.71 13.38 5.71
C ARG A 206 22.67 14.52 5.38
N ASN A 207 22.79 15.48 6.30
CA ASN A 207 23.94 16.38 6.35
C ASN A 207 25.18 15.52 6.64
N LEU A 208 25.77 14.94 5.61
CA LEU A 208 26.95 14.07 5.67
C LEU A 208 28.24 14.89 5.65
N GLU A 209 28.31 15.93 6.47
CA GLU A 209 29.60 16.48 6.88
C GLU A 209 30.24 15.50 7.86
N GLY A 210 30.94 14.47 7.36
CA GLY A 210 31.78 13.62 8.22
C GLY A 210 32.12 12.22 7.75
N TYR A 211 31.45 11.65 6.73
CA TYR A 211 31.72 10.27 6.29
C TYR A 211 32.28 10.22 4.86
N GLN A 212 33.43 10.88 4.64
CA GLN A 212 34.21 10.72 3.39
C GLN A 212 35.40 9.76 3.52
N GLN A 213 35.57 9.06 4.64
CA GLN A 213 36.79 8.28 4.85
C GLN A 213 36.51 6.87 5.36
N SER A 214 35.98 6.01 4.48
CA SER A 214 36.22 4.55 4.45
C SER A 214 35.32 3.83 3.45
N PHE A 215 35.45 4.12 2.16
CA PHE A 215 35.01 3.22 1.08
C PHE A 215 36.13 3.01 0.06
N VAL A 216 37.34 2.72 0.54
CA VAL A 216 38.37 2.07 -0.28
C VAL A 216 39.16 1.15 0.63
N HIS A 217 38.90 -0.15 0.55
CA HIS A 217 39.96 -1.15 0.66
C HIS A 217 39.55 -2.41 -0.12
N PRO A 218 40.29 -2.80 -1.17
CA PRO A 218 40.13 -4.12 -1.75
C PRO A 218 40.56 -5.15 -0.71
N LEU A 219 39.76 -6.21 -0.58
CA LEU A 219 40.08 -7.39 0.21
C LEU A 219 41.51 -7.84 -0.10
N CYS A 220 42.38 -7.78 0.91
CA CYS A 220 43.70 -8.39 0.86
C CYS A 220 43.53 -9.89 0.57
N ALA A 221 44.21 -10.35 -0.47
CA ALA A 221 44.52 -11.76 -0.66
C ALA A 221 45.33 -12.25 0.54
N CYS A 222 44.82 -13.25 1.26
CA CYS A 222 45.65 -14.13 2.06
C CYS A 222 46.00 -15.34 1.18
N GLY A 223 47.30 -15.61 1.08
CA GLY A 223 47.89 -16.64 0.21
C GLY A 223 47.88 -18.05 0.80
#